data_AF-A0A3D5NX65-F1
#
_entry.id   AF-A0A3D5NX65-F1
#
_cell.length_a   1.000
_cell.length_b   1.000
_cell.length_c   1.000
_cell.angle_alpha   90.00
_cell.angle_beta   90.00
_cell.angle_gamma   90.00
#
_symmetry.space_group_name_H-M   'P 1'
#
loop_
_entity.id
_entity.type
_entity.pdbx_description
1 polymer ?
#
loop_
_entity_poly.entity_id
_entity_poly.type
_entity_poly.pdbx_seq_one_letter_code
_entity_poly.pdbx_strand_id
1 'polypeptide(L)'
;KSAFDFQDKKLKSFDMNLVDRFTIVGENPLAIHKKDSTGWFSSNGDSLDTEKVESLLRSLNTLQADKVGDYNASNLVQYGLSSPKMVISAYHQDTVLASILVGAETTDEFFVKAADSPHVYVVQNWRIKNLQKSIESLQ
;
A
#
# COMPACT_ATOMS: atom_id res chain seq x y z
N LYS A 1 -5.15 -13.25 -23.44
CA LYS A 1 -4.16 -12.26 -22.93
C LYS A 1 -4.63 -10.88 -23.35
N SER A 2 -4.70 -9.93 -22.41
CA SER A 2 -5.11 -8.54 -22.63
C SER A 2 -3.89 -7.62 -22.79
N ALA A 3 -4.08 -6.37 -23.21
CA ALA A 3 -3.00 -5.37 -23.26
C ALA A 3 -2.31 -5.19 -21.89
N PHE A 4 -3.08 -5.34 -20.80
CA PHE A 4 -2.57 -5.31 -19.42
C PHE A 4 -1.58 -6.45 -19.12
N ASP A 5 -1.66 -7.59 -19.82
CA ASP A 5 -0.72 -8.71 -19.61
C ASP A 5 0.72 -8.41 -20.08
N PHE A 6 0.90 -7.33 -20.84
CA PHE A 6 2.18 -6.93 -21.42
C PHE A 6 2.73 -5.63 -20.81
N GLN A 7 2.04 -5.04 -19.82
CA GLN A 7 2.42 -3.80 -19.15
C GLN A 7 2.98 -4.07 -17.74
N ASP A 8 3.68 -3.09 -17.16
CA ASP A 8 4.04 -3.15 -15.74
C ASP A 8 2.76 -3.16 -14.89
N LYS A 9 2.60 -4.22 -14.10
CA LYS A 9 1.41 -4.46 -13.27
C LYS A 9 1.51 -3.83 -11.89
N LYS A 10 2.63 -3.18 -11.55
CA LYS A 10 2.78 -2.49 -10.27
C LYS A 10 1.74 -1.40 -10.10
N LEU A 11 1.14 -1.32 -8.91
CA LEU A 11 0.16 -0.29 -8.60
C LEU A 11 0.77 1.10 -8.54
N LYS A 12 1.93 1.21 -7.88
CA LYS A 12 2.68 2.46 -7.74
C LYS A 12 4.14 2.14 -7.43
N SER A 13 5.04 2.61 -8.29
CA SER A 13 6.48 2.60 -8.00
C SER A 13 6.88 3.87 -7.26
N PHE A 14 7.80 3.75 -6.32
CA PHE A 14 8.43 4.87 -5.62
C PHE A 14 9.88 4.54 -5.24
N ASP A 15 10.69 5.57 -4.98
CA ASP A 15 12.05 5.38 -4.47
C ASP A 15 12.00 5.07 -2.97
N MET A 16 12.27 3.81 -2.63
CA MET A 16 12.28 3.33 -1.25
C MET A 16 13.38 3.98 -0.41
N ASN A 17 14.47 4.47 -1.03
CA ASN A 17 15.59 5.07 -0.30
C ASN A 17 15.24 6.45 0.25
N LEU A 18 14.28 7.14 -0.36
CA LEU A 18 13.79 8.43 0.10
C LEU A 18 12.79 8.31 1.25
N VAL A 19 12.23 7.13 1.50
CA VAL A 19 11.15 6.99 2.48
C VAL A 19 11.68 7.24 3.89
N ASP A 20 11.10 8.22 4.56
CA ASP A 20 11.38 8.55 5.97
C ASP A 20 10.15 8.40 6.87
N ARG A 21 8.96 8.22 6.30
CA ARG A 21 7.73 7.99 7.06
C ARG A 21 6.80 7.04 6.31
N PHE A 22 6.14 6.18 7.07
CA PHE A 22 5.16 5.22 6.56
C PHE A 22 3.95 5.16 7.48
N THR A 23 2.75 5.24 6.91
CA THR A 23 1.50 5.25 7.67
C THR A 23 0.50 4.27 7.11
N ILE A 24 -0.29 3.69 8.01
CA ILE A 24 -1.40 2.80 7.72
C ILE A 24 -2.59 3.31 8.52
N VAL A 25 -3.69 3.54 7.82
CA VAL A 25 -5.00 3.85 8.41
C VAL A 25 -5.91 2.68 8.08
N GLY A 26 -6.65 2.18 9.05
CA GLY A 26 -7.53 1.01 8.92
C GLY A 26 -7.70 0.28 10.25
N GLU A 27 -7.99 -1.02 10.19
CA GLU A 27 -8.17 -1.87 11.39
C GLU A 27 -6.92 -1.99 12.25
N ASN A 28 -5.73 -2.08 11.61
CA ASN A 28 -4.43 -2.16 12.27
C ASN A 28 -3.60 -0.90 11.92
N PRO A 29 -3.88 0.25 12.56
CA PRO A 29 -3.17 1.49 12.25
C PRO A 29 -1.70 1.38 12.67
N LEU A 30 -0.83 1.97 11.85
CA LEU A 30 0.60 2.01 12.06
C LEU A 30 1.12 3.36 11.60
N ALA A 31 1.99 3.99 12.37
CA ALA A 31 2.70 5.18 11.95
C ALA A 31 4.14 5.09 12.43
N ILE A 32 5.05 5.01 11.47
CA ILE A 32 6.48 4.80 11.71
C ILE A 32 7.28 5.86 10.96
N HIS A 33 8.43 6.20 11.53
CA HIS A 33 9.33 7.19 10.97
C HIS A 33 10.77 6.73 11.11
N LYS A 34 11.59 7.12 10.13
CA LYS A 34 13.02 6.92 10.14
C LYS A 34 13.67 8.07 10.91
N LYS A 35 14.56 7.73 11.83
CA LYS A 35 15.49 8.69 12.43
C LYS A 35 16.86 8.43 11.84
N ASP A 36 17.29 9.29 10.91
CA ASP A 36 18.60 9.28 10.23
C ASP A 36 19.39 7.96 10.33
N SER A 37 20.46 7.95 11.14
CA SER A 37 21.34 6.80 11.35
C SER A 37 20.87 5.84 12.45
N THR A 38 19.75 6.11 13.10
CA THR A 38 19.25 5.39 14.28
C THR A 38 18.24 4.30 13.94
N GLY A 39 17.66 4.31 12.74
CA GLY A 39 16.72 3.29 12.26
C GLY A 39 15.26 3.75 12.27
N TRP A 40 14.34 2.78 12.28
CA TRP A 40 12.89 3.03 12.24
C TRP A 40 12.26 3.00 13.64
N PHE A 41 11.28 3.87 13.87
CA PHE A 41 10.62 4.03 15.15
C PHE A 41 9.11 4.11 15.00
N SER A 42 8.39 3.53 15.97
CA SER A 42 6.94 3.72 16.13
C SER A 42 6.61 5.15 16.56
N SER A 43 5.34 5.54 16.46
CA SER A 43 4.87 6.84 16.98
C SER A 43 5.05 6.99 18.49
N ASN A 44 5.15 5.88 19.22
CA ASN A 44 5.39 5.88 20.67
C ASN A 44 6.89 5.95 21.02
N GLY A 45 7.77 5.93 20.01
CA GLY A 45 9.22 6.03 20.18
C GLY A 45 9.94 4.69 20.33
N ASP A 46 9.25 3.56 20.16
CA ASP A 46 9.87 2.23 20.20
C ASP A 46 10.69 1.98 18.94
N SER A 47 11.89 1.43 19.10
CA SER A 47 12.71 1.01 17.96
C SER A 47 12.06 -0.18 17.27
N LEU A 48 12.02 -0.12 15.95
CA LEU A 48 11.51 -1.20 15.09
C LEU A 48 12.65 -1.90 14.38
N ASP A 49 12.40 -3.14 14.00
CA ASP A 49 13.29 -3.92 13.16
C ASP A 49 13.34 -3.32 11.75
N THR A 50 14.49 -2.76 11.39
CA THR A 50 14.71 -2.12 10.08
C THR A 50 14.48 -3.08 8.92
N GLU A 51 14.87 -4.36 9.04
CA GLU A 51 14.70 -5.34 7.97
C GLU A 51 13.21 -5.61 7.71
N LYS A 52 12.40 -5.67 8.77
CA LYS A 52 10.94 -5.83 8.64
C LYS A 52 10.30 -4.60 7.99
N VAL A 53 10.72 -3.39 8.37
CA VAL A 53 10.19 -2.16 7.76
C VAL A 53 10.57 -2.08 6.27
N GLU A 54 11.81 -2.39 5.92
CA GLU A 54 12.24 -2.43 4.52
C GLU A 54 11.52 -3.51 3.72
N SER A 55 11.22 -4.66 4.33
CA SER A 55 10.39 -5.72 3.73
C SER A 55 8.97 -5.25 3.46
N LEU A 56 8.35 -4.49 4.37
CA LEU A 56 7.04 -3.87 4.17
C LEU A 56 7.06 -2.86 3.02
N LEU A 57 8.06 -1.97 2.98
CA LEU A 57 8.23 -0.99 1.89
C LEU A 57 8.40 -1.70 0.54
N ARG A 58 9.20 -2.78 0.51
CA ARG A 58 9.40 -3.61 -0.69
C ARG A 58 8.10 -4.27 -1.14
N SER A 59 7.34 -4.82 -0.20
CA SER A 59 6.05 -5.46 -0.48
C SER A 59 5.05 -4.48 -1.09
N LEU A 60 5.01 -3.24 -0.60
CA LEU A 60 4.19 -2.18 -1.19
C LEU A 60 4.68 -1.79 -2.60
N ASN A 61 5.99 -1.59 -2.79
CA ASN A 61 6.59 -1.16 -4.07
C ASN A 61 6.53 -2.25 -5.16
N THR A 62 6.35 -3.50 -4.75
CA THR A 62 6.20 -4.66 -5.65
C THR A 62 4.76 -5.16 -5.76
N LEU A 63 3.80 -4.48 -5.10
CA LEU A 63 2.40 -4.86 -5.14
C LEU A 63 1.86 -4.71 -6.57
N GLN A 64 1.37 -5.82 -7.11
CA GLN A 64 0.88 -5.90 -8.49
C GLN A 64 -0.63 -6.07 -8.52
N ALA A 65 -1.25 -5.41 -9.50
CA ALA A 65 -2.61 -5.67 -9.93
C ALA A 65 -2.66 -6.97 -10.75
N ASP A 66 -3.70 -7.77 -10.51
CA ASP A 66 -3.95 -8.98 -11.30
C ASP A 66 -4.83 -8.67 -12.53
N LYS A 67 -5.70 -7.66 -12.42
CA LYS A 67 -6.49 -7.09 -13.54
C LYS A 67 -6.87 -5.63 -13.27
N VAL A 68 -7.29 -4.93 -14.32
CA VAL A 68 -7.96 -3.63 -14.20
C VAL A 68 -9.45 -3.87 -14.00
N GLY A 69 -10.01 -3.37 -12.90
CA GLY A 69 -11.43 -3.43 -12.60
C GLY A 69 -12.22 -2.29 -13.25
N ASP A 70 -11.61 -1.10 -13.31
CA ASP A 70 -12.14 0.07 -14.00
C ASP A 70 -11.00 1.00 -14.42
N TYR A 71 -11.01 1.47 -15.67
CA TYR A 71 -10.01 2.41 -16.17
C TYR A 71 -10.33 3.87 -15.79
N ASN A 72 -11.57 4.23 -15.48
CA ASN A 72 -11.93 5.58 -15.09
C ASN A 72 -13.15 5.56 -14.17
N ALA A 73 -12.95 5.08 -12.95
CA ALA A 73 -14.03 4.92 -11.99
C ALA A 73 -14.62 6.28 -11.58
N SER A 74 -15.80 6.60 -12.10
CA SER A 74 -16.57 7.80 -11.71
C SER A 74 -17.22 7.65 -10.33
N ASN A 75 -17.43 6.42 -9.87
CA ASN A 75 -18.01 6.11 -8.56
C ASN A 75 -17.16 5.11 -7.79
N LEU A 76 -16.51 5.58 -6.71
CA LEU A 76 -15.65 4.76 -5.86
C LEU A 76 -16.41 3.98 -4.77
N VAL A 77 -17.70 4.27 -4.54
CA VAL A 77 -18.53 3.63 -3.50
C VAL A 77 -18.68 2.14 -3.77
N GLN A 78 -18.96 1.75 -5.01
CA GLN A 78 -19.15 0.34 -5.39
C GLN A 78 -17.89 -0.52 -5.21
N TYR A 79 -16.72 0.12 -5.16
CA TYR A 79 -15.44 -0.53 -4.92
C TYR A 79 -14.99 -0.46 -3.45
N GLY A 80 -15.78 0.16 -2.58
CA GLY A 80 -15.38 0.46 -1.20
C GLY A 80 -14.18 1.41 -1.12
N LEU A 81 -13.88 2.16 -2.17
CA LEU A 81 -12.71 3.06 -2.24
C LEU A 81 -13.05 4.50 -1.85
N SER A 82 -14.34 4.83 -1.70
CA SER A 82 -14.77 6.09 -1.07
C SER A 82 -14.58 6.10 0.45
N SER A 83 -14.58 4.91 1.06
CA SER A 83 -14.28 4.68 2.48
C SER A 83 -13.42 3.42 2.57
N PRO A 84 -12.13 3.50 2.21
CA PRO A 84 -11.25 2.35 2.11
C PRO A 84 -11.10 1.63 3.46
N LYS A 85 -11.02 0.30 3.42
CA LYS A 85 -10.73 -0.54 4.59
C LYS A 85 -9.32 -0.27 5.13
N MET A 86 -8.39 0.03 4.23
CA MET A 86 -7.00 0.28 4.57
C MET A 86 -6.39 1.30 3.59
N VAL A 87 -5.64 2.26 4.12
CA VAL A 87 -4.85 3.21 3.33
C VAL A 87 -3.41 3.13 3.78
N ILE A 88 -2.52 2.83 2.86
CA ILE A 88 -1.09 2.66 3.11
C ILE A 88 -0.35 3.76 2.37
N SER A 89 0.44 4.57 3.08
CA SER A 89 1.15 5.70 2.48
C SER A 89 2.62 5.75 2.91
N ALA A 90 3.49 6.00 1.95
CA ALA A 90 4.92 6.22 2.13
C ALA A 90 5.26 7.68 1.78
N TYR A 91 6.10 8.31 2.59
CA TYR A 91 6.43 9.73 2.49
C TYR A 91 7.94 9.95 2.52
N HIS A 92 8.32 11.08 1.92
CA HIS A 92 9.58 11.76 2.20
C HIS A 92 9.22 13.17 2.68
N GLN A 93 9.52 13.47 3.95
CA GLN A 93 9.10 14.69 4.62
C GLN A 93 7.58 14.88 4.49
N ASP A 94 7.13 15.97 3.89
CA ASP A 94 5.71 16.27 3.65
C ASP A 94 5.21 15.81 2.28
N THR A 95 6.07 15.19 1.47
CA THR A 95 5.72 14.68 0.14
C THR A 95 5.25 13.23 0.22
N VAL A 96 4.06 12.95 -0.30
CA VAL A 96 3.57 11.58 -0.51
C VAL A 96 4.29 10.97 -1.72
N LEU A 97 5.05 9.90 -1.50
CA LEU A 97 5.71 9.17 -2.58
C LEU A 97 4.78 8.11 -3.19
N ALA A 98 4.02 7.44 -2.34
CA ALA A 98 3.01 6.46 -2.74
C ALA A 98 1.88 6.43 -1.72
N SER A 99 0.64 6.30 -2.21
CA SER A 99 -0.53 6.05 -1.37
C SER A 99 -1.44 5.04 -2.06
N ILE A 100 -1.68 3.90 -1.40
CA ILE A 100 -2.49 2.80 -1.90
C ILE A 100 -3.73 2.66 -1.01
N LEU A 101 -4.89 2.70 -1.63
CA LEU A 101 -6.20 2.50 -1.02
C LEU A 101 -6.66 1.08 -1.31
N VAL A 102 -7.03 0.35 -0.26
CA VAL A 102 -7.62 -0.99 -0.33
C VAL A 102 -9.08 -0.89 0.07
N GLY A 103 -9.96 -1.21 -0.86
CA GLY A 103 -11.40 -1.08 -0.73
C GLY A 103 -12.09 -2.39 -0.35
N ALA A 104 -13.23 -2.64 -0.98
CA ALA A 104 -14.05 -3.81 -0.72
C ALA A 104 -13.33 -5.11 -1.10
N GLU A 105 -13.60 -6.14 -0.31
CA GLU A 105 -13.15 -7.51 -0.51
C GLU A 105 -14.30 -8.32 -1.12
N THR A 106 -13.99 -9.10 -2.15
CA THR A 106 -14.85 -10.17 -2.67
C THR A 106 -14.33 -11.52 -2.16
N THR A 107 -14.88 -12.65 -2.63
CA THR A 107 -14.43 -13.98 -2.18
C THR A 107 -12.91 -14.16 -2.25
N ASP A 108 -12.27 -13.73 -3.35
CA ASP A 108 -10.86 -14.02 -3.63
C ASP A 108 -10.02 -12.77 -3.95
N GLU A 109 -10.61 -11.58 -3.94
CA GLU A 109 -9.97 -10.38 -4.47
C GLU A 109 -10.32 -9.13 -3.66
N PHE A 110 -9.49 -8.10 -3.78
CA PHE A 110 -9.76 -6.74 -3.31
C PHE A 110 -9.77 -5.77 -4.47
N PHE A 111 -10.61 -4.74 -4.37
CA PHE A 111 -10.47 -3.55 -5.19
C PHE A 111 -9.39 -2.63 -4.58
N VAL A 112 -8.43 -2.21 -5.39
CA VAL A 112 -7.27 -1.44 -4.94
C VAL A 112 -7.00 -0.30 -5.90
N LYS A 113 -6.54 0.82 -5.37
CA LYS A 113 -6.26 2.04 -6.15
C LYS A 113 -5.03 2.75 -5.62
N ALA A 114 -4.12 3.16 -6.50
CA ALA A 114 -3.16 4.21 -6.17
C ALA A 114 -3.90 5.56 -6.15
N ALA A 115 -3.70 6.37 -5.11
CA ALA A 115 -4.48 7.58 -4.87
C ALA A 115 -4.45 8.58 -6.03
N ASP A 116 -3.34 8.64 -6.75
CA ASP A 116 -3.10 9.54 -7.89
C ASP A 116 -3.40 8.92 -9.26
N SER A 117 -3.82 7.66 -9.32
CA SER A 117 -4.24 6.99 -10.55
C SER A 117 -5.75 7.12 -10.73
N PRO A 118 -6.29 7.25 -11.96
CA PRO A 118 -7.74 7.16 -12.20
C PRO A 118 -8.26 5.72 -12.17
N HIS A 119 -7.38 4.73 -12.28
CA HIS A 119 -7.73 3.32 -12.39
C HIS A 119 -8.14 2.72 -11.04
N VAL A 120 -9.06 1.75 -11.09
CA VAL A 120 -9.33 0.79 -10.02
C VAL A 120 -8.82 -0.55 -10.50
N TYR A 121 -7.97 -1.15 -9.69
CA TYR A 121 -7.39 -2.46 -9.94
C TYR A 121 -8.07 -3.50 -9.08
N VAL A 122 -7.90 -4.75 -9.49
CA VAL A 122 -8.27 -5.90 -8.68
C VAL A 122 -7.01 -6.68 -8.37
N VAL A 123 -6.85 -7.01 -7.10
CA VAL A 123 -5.67 -7.67 -6.53
C VAL A 123 -6.15 -8.91 -5.79
N GLN A 124 -5.52 -10.06 -6.03
CA GLN A 124 -5.87 -11.28 -5.31
C GLN A 124 -5.64 -11.13 -3.80
N ASN A 125 -6.55 -11.68 -3.01
CA ASN A 125 -6.59 -11.50 -1.56
C ASN A 125 -5.29 -11.91 -0.86
N TRP A 126 -4.58 -12.93 -1.35
CA TRP A 126 -3.34 -13.40 -0.74
C TRP A 126 -2.23 -12.35 -0.81
N ARG A 127 -2.20 -11.49 -1.83
CA ARG A 127 -1.22 -10.38 -1.91
C ARG A 127 -1.48 -9.34 -0.83
N ILE A 128 -2.76 -9.00 -0.61
CA ILE A 128 -3.18 -8.07 0.44
C ILE A 128 -2.98 -8.66 1.83
N LYS A 129 -3.33 -9.94 2.02
CA LYS A 129 -3.11 -10.67 3.28
C LYS A 129 -1.63 -10.80 3.62
N ASN A 130 -0.76 -11.01 2.64
CA ASN A 130 0.69 -11.00 2.88
C ASN A 130 1.18 -9.62 3.32
N LEU A 131 0.67 -8.54 2.72
CA LEU A 131 0.97 -7.18 3.16
C LEU A 131 0.51 -6.94 4.60
N GLN A 132 -0.71 -7.37 4.95
CA GLN A 132 -1.24 -7.31 6.33
C GLN A 132 -0.36 -8.08 7.32
N LYS A 133 0.09 -9.29 6.97
CA LYS A 133 1.03 -10.04 7.82
C LYS A 133 2.37 -9.32 8.02
N SER A 134 2.90 -8.67 6.99
CA SER A 134 4.12 -7.85 7.14
C SER A 134 3.90 -6.70 8.12
N ILE A 135 2.71 -6.09 8.12
CA ILE A 135 2.32 -5.01 9.04
C ILE A 135 2.22 -5.55 10.47
N GLU A 136 1.50 -6.65 10.67
CA GLU A 136 1.35 -7.31 11.97
C GLU A 136 2.71 -7.70 12.58
N SER A 137 3.70 -8.06 11.76
CA SER A 137 5.03 -8.43 12.24
C SER A 137 5.84 -7.28 12.85
N LEU A 138 5.40 -6.03 12.67
CA LEU A 138 6.00 -4.81 13.21
C LEU A 138 5.39 -4.37 14.56
N GLN A 139 4.27 -4.98 14.96
CA GLN A 139 3.57 -4.69 16.21
C GLN A 139 3.91 -5.75 17.26
#